data_AF-A0A5U4MUM2-F1
#
_entry.id   AF-A0A5U4MUM2-F1
#
_cell.length_a   1.000
_cell.length_b   1.000
_cell.length_c   1.000
_cell.angle_alpha   90.00
_cell.angle_beta   90.00
_cell.angle_gamma   90.00
#
_symmetry.space_group_name_H-M   'P 1'
#
loop_
_entity.id
_entity.type
_entity.pdbx_description
1 polymer ?
#
loop_
_entity_poly.entity_id
_entity_poly.type
_entity_poly.pdbx_seq_one_letter_code
_entity_poly.pdbx_strand_id
1 'polypeptide(L)'
;MTLEQRVEPLEFKVGFPEENGVRISFGENLRMSSTQRIGSNVSVKIGKETLATIQYSEDLTPELTLEKYNQRAKEHAQNIVSKIIEATQKQAAICFYMLSLGIKPDVTPSGY
;
A
#
# COMPACT_ATOMS: atom_id res chain seq x y z
N MET A 1 -27.31 19.60 -17.02
CA MET A 1 -26.26 19.95 -16.05
C MET A 1 -25.22 18.85 -16.08
N THR A 2 -24.10 19.10 -16.73
CA THR A 2 -22.95 18.17 -16.79
C THR A 2 -22.26 18.24 -15.43
N LEU A 3 -22.38 17.18 -14.63
CA LEU A 3 -21.56 17.01 -13.43
C LEU A 3 -20.13 16.76 -13.93
N GLU A 4 -19.33 17.81 -14.09
CA GLU A 4 -17.89 17.65 -14.20
C GLU A 4 -17.41 17.08 -12.86
N GLN A 5 -17.32 15.76 -12.80
CA GLN A 5 -16.81 15.03 -11.67
C GLN A 5 -15.31 15.38 -11.58
N ARG A 6 -14.98 16.40 -10.79
CA ARG A 6 -13.60 16.73 -10.46
C ARG A 6 -13.05 15.60 -9.61
N VAL A 7 -12.46 14.61 -10.27
CA VAL A 7 -11.71 13.55 -9.58
C VAL A 7 -10.40 14.18 -9.13
N GLU A 8 -10.32 14.50 -7.85
CA GLU A 8 -9.05 14.90 -7.25
C GLU A 8 -8.05 13.73 -7.34
N PRO A 9 -6.79 13.99 -7.73
CA PRO A 9 -5.82 12.93 -7.91
C PRO A 9 -5.43 12.29 -6.57
N LEU A 10 -5.09 11.00 -6.62
CA LEU A 10 -4.48 10.30 -5.51
C LEU A 10 -3.05 10.81 -5.28
N GLU A 11 -2.79 11.32 -4.08
CA GLU A 11 -1.47 11.74 -3.62
C GLU A 11 -0.86 10.68 -2.69
N PHE A 12 0.44 10.47 -2.83
CA PHE A 12 1.22 9.56 -1.97
C PHE A 12 2.30 10.37 -1.27
N LYS A 13 2.17 10.54 0.05
CA LYS A 13 3.13 11.28 0.89
C LYS A 13 3.89 10.30 1.76
N VAL A 14 5.19 10.19 1.50
CA VAL A 14 6.10 9.32 2.25
C VAL A 14 6.57 10.09 3.49
N GLY A 15 6.45 9.45 4.66
CA GLY A 15 6.99 9.96 5.91
C GLY A 15 8.52 9.89 5.94
N PHE A 16 9.13 10.59 6.90
CA PHE A 16 10.56 10.47 7.09
C PHE A 16 10.90 9.04 7.59
N PRO A 17 11.91 8.36 7.01
CA PRO A 17 12.32 7.04 7.49
C PRO A 17 12.97 7.13 8.87
N GLU A 18 12.45 6.34 9.80
CA GLU A 18 12.99 6.19 11.15
C GLU A 18 13.48 4.75 11.37
N GLU A 19 14.29 4.54 12.42
CA GLU A 19 14.70 3.19 12.81
C GLU A 19 13.48 2.34 13.14
N ASN A 20 13.33 1.20 12.45
CA ASN A 20 12.19 0.30 12.60
C ASN A 20 12.63 -1.12 12.95
N GLY A 21 13.37 -1.23 14.05
CA GLY A 21 13.84 -2.50 14.60
C GLY A 21 15.01 -3.11 13.83
N VAL A 22 15.24 -4.39 14.10
CA VAL A 22 16.43 -5.12 13.63
C VAL A 22 15.99 -6.46 13.05
N ARG A 23 16.54 -6.81 11.88
CA ARG A 23 16.37 -8.12 11.27
C ARG A 23 17.52 -9.03 11.70
N ILE A 24 17.19 -10.11 12.40
CA ILE A 24 18.13 -11.18 12.69
C ILE A 24 18.01 -12.27 11.62
N SER A 25 19.14 -12.71 11.08
CA SER A 25 19.21 -13.81 10.12
C SER A 25 20.30 -14.80 10.54
N PHE A 26 20.09 -16.08 10.23
CA PHE A 26 21.07 -17.15 10.47
C PHE A 26 21.51 -17.72 9.12
N GLY A 27 22.81 -17.62 8.83
CA GLY A 27 23.42 -18.19 7.64
C GLY A 27 23.92 -19.61 7.85
N GLU A 28 24.75 -20.09 6.91
CA GLU A 28 25.46 -21.36 7.04
C GLU A 28 26.21 -21.46 8.38
N ASN A 29 26.23 -22.65 8.96
CA ASN A 29 26.79 -22.93 10.29
C ASN A 29 26.17 -22.10 11.43
N LEU A 30 24.89 -21.70 11.31
CA LEU A 30 24.18 -20.87 12.29
C LEU A 30 24.83 -19.51 12.54
N ARG A 31 25.61 -19.01 11.58
CA ARG A 31 26.23 -17.69 11.72
C ARG A 31 25.16 -16.61 11.77
N MET A 32 25.04 -15.96 12.92
CA MET A 32 24.08 -14.88 13.14
C MET A 32 24.56 -13.60 12.44
N SER A 33 23.66 -12.95 11.73
CA SER A 33 23.81 -11.58 11.25
C SER A 33 22.62 -10.73 11.68
N SER A 34 22.88 -9.44 11.83
CA SER A 34 21.90 -8.45 12.26
C SER A 34 21.96 -7.26 11.32
N THR A 35 20.81 -6.88 10.78
CA THR A 35 20.69 -5.71 9.90
C THR A 35 19.69 -4.74 10.49
N GLN A 36 20.12 -3.49 10.69
CA GLN A 36 19.23 -2.40 11.10
C GLN A 36 18.15 -2.23 10.03
N ARG A 37 16.91 -1.98 10.45
CA ARG A 37 15.82 -1.65 9.52
C ARG A 37 15.40 -0.21 9.70
N ILE A 38 14.86 0.34 8.62
CA ILE A 38 14.20 1.63 8.62
C ILE A 38 12.79 1.52 8.06
N GLY A 39 11.90 2.41 8.49
CA GLY A 39 10.51 2.38 8.08
C GLY A 39 9.82 3.72 8.23
N SER A 40 8.74 3.88 7.47
CA SER A 40 7.86 5.04 7.56
C SER A 40 6.48 4.66 7.02
N ASN A 41 5.53 5.56 7.28
CA ASN A 41 4.19 5.49 6.76
C ASN A 41 4.08 6.25 5.44
N VAL A 42 3.42 5.66 4.45
CA VAL A 42 2.99 6.33 3.23
C VAL A 42 1.52 6.66 3.35
N SER A 43 1.21 7.96 3.45
CA SER A 43 -0.17 8.45 3.47
C SER A 43 -0.70 8.52 2.04
N VAL A 44 -1.81 7.83 1.79
CA VAL A 44 -2.58 7.91 0.55
C VAL A 44 -3.72 8.90 0.75
N LYS A 45 -3.75 9.95 -0.06
CA LYS A 45 -4.66 11.09 0.12
C LYS A 45 -5.46 11.41 -1.14
N ILE A 46 -6.65 11.93 -0.96
CA ILE A 46 -7.42 12.64 -1.98
C ILE A 46 -7.76 14.01 -1.40
N GLY A 47 -7.22 15.06 -2.02
CA GLY A 47 -7.29 16.42 -1.49
C GLY A 47 -6.73 16.51 -0.07
N LYS A 48 -7.61 16.80 0.89
CA LYS A 48 -7.25 16.93 2.32
C LYS A 48 -7.47 15.64 3.12
N GLU A 49 -8.17 14.67 2.55
CA GLU A 49 -8.56 13.44 3.25
C GLU A 49 -7.48 12.37 3.10
N THR A 50 -7.13 11.71 4.21
CA THR A 50 -6.25 10.53 4.20
C THR A 50 -7.12 9.29 4.09
N LEU A 51 -7.04 8.58 2.98
CA LEU A 51 -7.80 7.38 2.72
C LEU A 51 -7.18 6.14 3.37
N ALA A 52 -5.86 6.06 3.36
CA ALA A 52 -5.12 4.93 3.89
C ALA A 52 -3.73 5.34 4.34
N THR A 53 -3.17 4.55 5.26
CA THR A 53 -1.78 4.62 5.67
C THR A 53 -1.13 3.27 5.41
N ILE A 54 -0.13 3.25 4.55
CA ILE A 54 0.56 2.02 4.14
C ILE A 54 1.95 2.04 4.78
N GLN A 55 2.24 1.01 5.59
CA GLN A 55 3.55 0.86 6.20
C GLN A 55 4.56 0.36 5.17
N TYR A 56 5.73 0.99 5.12
CA TYR A 56 6.86 0.52 4.34
C TYR A 56 8.11 0.42 5.20
N SER A 57 8.86 -0.67 5.07
CA SER A 57 10.11 -0.87 5.80
C SER A 57 11.08 -1.72 5.03
N GLU A 58 12.35 -1.36 5.09
CA GLU A 58 13.44 -2.06 4.41
C GLU A 58 14.69 -2.15 5.29
N ASP A 59 15.60 -3.03 4.87
CA ASP A 59 16.89 -3.17 5.51
C ASP A 59 17.75 -1.93 5.20
N LEU A 60 18.41 -1.37 6.22
CA LEU A 60 19.32 -0.24 6.06
C LEU A 60 20.58 -0.72 5.32
N THR A 61 20.82 -0.13 4.14
CA THR A 61 21.99 -0.44 3.31
C THR A 61 22.92 0.78 3.19
N PRO A 62 24.22 0.59 2.96
CA PRO A 62 25.16 1.71 2.81
C PRO A 62 24.85 2.64 1.62
N GLU A 63 24.17 2.12 0.60
CA GLU A 63 23.82 2.87 -0.62
C GLU A 63 22.47 3.59 -0.53
N LEU A 64 21.82 3.52 0.63
CA LEU A 64 20.53 4.13 0.86
C LEU A 64 20.64 5.66 0.78
N THR A 65 19.77 6.27 -0.02
CA THR A 65 19.51 7.71 0.01
C THR A 65 18.03 7.95 0.29
N LEU A 66 17.69 9.11 0.86
CA LEU A 66 16.31 9.49 1.13
C LEU A 66 15.45 9.49 -0.15
N GLU A 67 16.01 9.91 -1.28
CA GLU A 67 15.33 9.89 -2.57
C GLU A 67 14.98 8.47 -3.02
N LYS A 68 15.96 7.54 -2.95
CA LYS A 68 15.75 6.13 -3.30
C LYS A 68 14.74 5.46 -2.36
N TYR A 69 14.80 5.77 -1.06
CA TYR A 69 13.82 5.31 -0.07
C TYR A 69 12.41 5.80 -0.45
N ASN A 70 12.25 7.11 -0.69
CA ASN A 70 10.98 7.73 -1.03
C ASN A 70 10.37 7.15 -2.30
N GLN A 71 11.20 6.90 -3.32
CA GLN A 71 10.76 6.26 -4.55
C GLN A 71 10.20 4.86 -4.27
N ARG A 72 10.96 3.99 -3.57
CA ARG A 72 10.50 2.62 -3.28
C ARG A 72 9.29 2.57 -2.37
N ALA A 73 9.23 3.42 -1.34
CA ALA A 73 8.08 3.53 -0.45
C ALA A 73 6.82 3.94 -1.23
N LYS A 74 6.94 4.93 -2.12
CA LYS A 74 5.84 5.38 -2.98
C LYS A 74 5.40 4.29 -3.96
N GLU A 75 6.33 3.62 -4.63
CA GLU A 75 6.03 2.51 -5.55
C GLU A 75 5.34 1.35 -4.83
N HIS A 76 5.78 1.01 -3.61
CA HIS A 76 5.15 0.01 -2.77
C HIS A 76 3.69 0.36 -2.46
N ALA A 77 3.44 1.59 -2.01
CA ALA A 77 2.10 2.06 -1.71
C ALA A 77 1.20 2.10 -2.95
N GLN A 78 1.73 2.57 -4.09
CA GLN A 78 1.02 2.56 -5.37
C GLN A 78 0.63 1.14 -5.80
N ASN A 79 1.55 0.18 -5.67
CA ASN A 79 1.26 -1.22 -6.01
C ASN A 79 0.16 -1.82 -5.13
N ILE A 80 0.18 -1.56 -3.82
CA ILE A 80 -0.89 -1.99 -2.91
C ILE A 80 -2.23 -1.37 -3.30
N VAL A 81 -2.27 -0.06 -3.53
CA VAL A 81 -3.50 0.64 -3.94
C VAL A 81 -4.02 0.10 -5.28
N SER A 82 -3.16 -0.13 -6.27
CA SER A 82 -3.55 -0.72 -7.56
C SER A 82 -4.18 -2.10 -7.39
N LYS A 83 -3.62 -2.97 -6.53
CA LYS A 83 -4.19 -4.29 -6.24
C LYS A 83 -5.57 -4.21 -5.58
N ILE A 84 -5.76 -3.25 -4.66
CA ILE A 84 -7.05 -3.01 -4.01
C ILE A 84 -8.09 -2.55 -5.04
N ILE A 85 -7.73 -1.60 -5.91
CA ILE A 85 -8.60 -1.11 -6.98
C ILE A 85 -8.99 -2.26 -7.91
N GLU A 86 -8.03 -3.07 -8.35
CA GLU A 86 -8.27 -4.21 -9.23
C GLU A 86 -9.22 -5.24 -8.58
N ALA A 87 -8.96 -5.62 -7.32
CA ALA A 87 -9.82 -6.53 -6.58
C ALA A 87 -11.25 -5.98 -6.42
N THR A 88 -11.38 -4.68 -6.14
CA THR A 88 -12.67 -4.01 -5.99
C THR A 88 -13.44 -3.96 -7.31
N GLN A 89 -12.77 -3.67 -8.44
CA GLN A 89 -13.37 -3.69 -9.77
C GLN A 89 -13.87 -5.09 -10.15
N LYS A 90 -13.07 -6.13 -9.88
CA LYS A 90 -13.47 -7.53 -10.10
C LYS A 90 -14.70 -7.89 -9.26
N GLN A 91 -14.69 -7.55 -7.98
CA GLN A 91 -15.83 -7.79 -7.09
C GLN A 91 -17.08 -7.05 -7.55
N ALA A 92 -16.96 -5.79 -7.96
CA ALA A 92 -18.06 -5.00 -8.49
C ALA A 92 -18.64 -5.63 -9.77
N ALA A 93 -17.79 -6.05 -10.70
CA ALA A 93 -18.22 -6.71 -11.93
C ALA A 93 -19.00 -8.01 -11.65
N ILE A 94 -18.53 -8.83 -10.70
CA ILE A 94 -19.24 -10.04 -10.26
C ILE A 94 -20.61 -9.67 -9.67
N CYS A 95 -20.67 -8.67 -8.79
CA CYS A 95 -21.94 -8.23 -8.19
C CYS A 95 -22.93 -7.77 -9.27
N PHE A 96 -22.48 -6.96 -10.23
CA PHE A 96 -23.32 -6.51 -11.36
C PHE A 96 -23.83 -7.67 -12.20
N TYR A 97 -22.96 -8.65 -12.49
CA TYR A 97 -23.35 -9.85 -13.23
C TYR A 97 -24.41 -10.66 -12.47
N MET A 98 -24.22 -10.92 -11.18
CA MET A 98 -25.20 -11.63 -10.34
C MET A 98 -26.55 -10.91 -10.30
N LEU A 99 -26.53 -9.58 -10.12
CA LEU A 99 -27.74 -8.76 -10.14
C LEU A 99 -28.48 -8.85 -11.47
N SER A 100 -27.75 -8.86 -12.60
CA SER A 100 -28.35 -9.03 -13.93
C SER A 100 -29.03 -10.39 -14.13
N LEU A 101 -28.60 -11.41 -13.39
CA LEU A 101 -29.20 -12.74 -13.37
C LEU A 101 -30.32 -12.89 -12.33
N GLY A 102 -30.67 -11.82 -11.60
CA GLY A 102 -31.66 -11.87 -10.51
C GLY A 102 -31.16 -12.56 -9.24
N ILE A 103 -29.85 -12.83 -9.13
CA ILE A 103 -29.22 -13.42 -7.95
C ILE A 103 -28.82 -12.28 -7.01
N LYS A 104 -29.22 -12.35 -5.74
CA LYS A 104 -28.78 -11.39 -4.72
C LYS A 104 -27.30 -11.67 -4.37
N PRO A 105 -26.37 -10.73 -4.58
CA PRO A 105 -24.99 -10.90 -4.18
C PRO A 105 -24.89 -10.86 -2.65
N ASP A 106 -24.20 -11.85 -2.06
CA ASP A 106 -23.81 -11.80 -0.66
C ASP A 106 -22.52 -10.98 -0.55
N VAL A 107 -22.68 -9.70 -0.22
CA VAL A 107 -21.57 -8.78 0.05
C VAL A 107 -21.32 -8.75 1.55
N THR A 108 -20.75 -9.82 2.08
CA THR A 108 -20.06 -9.72 3.38
C THR A 108 -18.80 -8.87 3.17
N PRO A 109 -18.64 -7.75 3.89
CA PRO A 109 -17.35 -7.08 3.93
C PRO A 109 -16.37 -8.10 4.51
N SER A 110 -15.36 -8.48 3.73
CA SER A 110 -14.21 -9.22 4.24
C SER A 110 -13.62 -8.41 5.39
N GLY A 111 -13.99 -8.76 6.62
CA GLY A 111 -13.47 -8.16 7.83
C GLY A 111 -11.96 -8.34 7.87
N TYR A 112 -11.26 -7.22 7.83
CA TYR A 112 -9.88 -7.10 8.30
C TYR A 112 -9.90 -6.72 9.77
#